data_AF-A0A2U1LHB8-F1
#
_entry.id   AF-A0A2U1LHB8-F1
#
_cell.length_a   1.000
_cell.length_b   1.000
_cell.length_c   1.000
_cell.angle_alpha   90.00
_cell.angle_beta   90.00
_cell.angle_gamma   90.00
#
_symmetry.space_group_name_H-M   'P 1'
#
loop_
_entity.id
_entity.type
_entity.pdbx_description
1 polymer ?
#
loop_
_entity_poly.entity_id
_entity_poly.type
_entity_poly.pdbx_seq_one_letter_code
_entity_poly.pdbx_strand_id
1 'polypeptide(L)'
;MDFTDSEPNKPLKPPHNSIYHSLQEILDKSSHAANEVHEKILSYLEDNEYKCGKMFDLNKWIIMRLKMDNFEASLCETSWISTFGQTTGVYEYIDVMTTGEVKRLIVDMDFKSQFVLARQTQVYSELINALPCIFVGTEEKLNSIVCLICKAASQCLKEKGLDIPPWRKARYMQSKWLSQNCKKVPFSPLENHVHGPV
;
A
#
# COMPACT_ATOMS: atom_id res chain seq x y z
N MET A 1 -34.26 -46.51 9.34
CA MET A 1 -33.98 -45.14 9.79
C MET A 1 -32.50 -44.91 9.55
N ASP A 2 -32.14 -44.44 8.35
CA ASP A 2 -30.76 -44.09 8.03
C ASP A 2 -30.57 -42.61 8.34
N PHE A 3 -29.65 -42.33 9.26
CA PHE A 3 -29.21 -40.98 9.58
C PHE A 3 -28.25 -40.54 8.47
N THR A 4 -28.72 -39.69 7.56
CA THR A 4 -27.85 -38.98 6.63
C THR A 4 -27.08 -37.92 7.42
N ASP A 5 -25.78 -38.18 7.61
CA ASP A 5 -24.81 -37.23 8.12
C ASP A 5 -24.78 -36.00 7.19
N SER A 6 -25.30 -34.89 7.70
CA SER A 6 -25.38 -33.64 6.96
C SER A 6 -24.03 -32.94 7.10
N GLU A 7 -23.24 -32.91 6.02
CA GLU A 7 -22.00 -32.14 5.98
C GLU A 7 -22.23 -30.69 6.45
N PRO A 8 -21.33 -30.12 7.27
CA PRO A 8 -21.48 -28.77 7.76
C PRO A 8 -21.40 -27.78 6.59
N ASN A 9 -22.47 -27.00 6.48
CA ASN A 9 -22.70 -25.97 5.47
C ASN A 9 -21.45 -25.08 5.30
N LYS A 10 -20.66 -25.32 4.25
CA LYS A 10 -19.46 -24.55 3.96
C LYS A 10 -19.90 -23.11 3.61
N PRO A 11 -19.35 -22.07 4.26
CA PRO A 11 -19.80 -20.70 4.01
C PRO A 11 -19.67 -20.37 2.52
N LEU A 12 -20.79 -19.94 1.93
CA LEU A 12 -20.88 -19.62 0.51
C LEU A 12 -19.87 -18.52 0.20
N LYS A 13 -18.93 -18.80 -0.70
CA LYS A 13 -18.00 -17.80 -1.20
C LYS A 13 -18.82 -16.70 -1.90
N PRO A 14 -18.60 -15.42 -1.60
CA PRO A 14 -19.26 -14.35 -2.36
C PRO A 14 -18.92 -14.52 -3.84
N PRO A 15 -19.88 -14.28 -4.75
CA PRO A 15 -19.63 -14.45 -6.18
C PRO A 15 -18.48 -13.56 -6.61
N HIS A 16 -17.63 -14.07 -7.50
CA HIS A 16 -16.45 -13.40 -8.04
C HIS A 16 -16.69 -11.92 -8.37
N ASN A 17 -17.81 -11.68 -9.04
CA ASN A 17 -18.25 -10.35 -9.48
C ASN A 17 -18.41 -9.38 -8.29
N SER A 18 -18.88 -9.84 -7.13
CA SER A 18 -19.19 -8.98 -5.99
C SER A 18 -17.95 -8.38 -5.33
N ILE A 19 -16.88 -9.15 -5.09
CA ILE A 19 -15.66 -8.60 -4.48
C ILE A 19 -14.98 -7.63 -5.45
N TYR A 20 -14.93 -7.98 -6.74
CA TYR A 20 -14.36 -7.12 -7.76
C TYR A 20 -15.12 -5.78 -7.85
N HIS A 21 -16.46 -5.80 -7.90
CA HIS A 21 -17.27 -4.58 -7.88
C HIS A 21 -17.06 -3.74 -6.63
N SER A 22 -16.98 -4.36 -5.45
CA SER A 22 -16.65 -3.64 -4.21
C SER A 22 -15.27 -2.99 -4.26
N LEU A 23 -14.27 -3.66 -4.86
CA LEU A 23 -12.95 -3.06 -5.05
C LEU A 23 -13.03 -1.86 -5.99
N GLN A 24 -13.70 -1.96 -7.13
CA GLN A 24 -13.87 -0.85 -8.08
C GLN A 24 -14.57 0.34 -7.40
N GLU A 25 -15.65 0.11 -6.64
CA GLU A 25 -16.35 1.16 -5.92
C GLU A 25 -15.45 1.91 -4.92
N ILE A 26 -14.51 1.20 -4.27
CA ILE A 26 -13.53 1.83 -3.38
C ILE A 26 -12.48 2.61 -4.19
N LEU A 27 -11.99 2.05 -5.30
CA LEU A 27 -10.98 2.66 -6.15
C LEU A 27 -11.50 3.95 -6.83
N ASP A 28 -12.75 3.96 -7.28
CA ASP A 28 -13.41 5.09 -7.93
C ASP A 28 -13.62 6.29 -6.99
N LYS A 29 -13.66 6.06 -5.68
CA LYS A 29 -13.76 7.11 -4.66
C LYS A 29 -12.39 7.75 -4.45
N SER A 30 -12.08 8.82 -5.20
CA SER A 30 -10.88 9.64 -4.98
C SER A 30 -11.25 11.09 -4.72
N SER A 31 -10.60 11.72 -3.74
CA SER A 31 -10.73 13.17 -3.51
C SER A 31 -10.00 13.95 -4.60
N HIS A 32 -10.37 15.23 -4.78
CA HIS A 32 -9.66 16.13 -5.69
C HIS A 32 -8.16 16.20 -5.34
N ALA A 33 -7.86 16.35 -4.04
CA ALA A 33 -6.51 16.32 -3.50
C ALA A 33 -5.73 15.04 -3.84
N ALA A 34 -6.36 13.86 -3.75
CA ALA A 34 -5.70 12.59 -4.09
C ALA A 34 -5.40 12.50 -5.59
N ASN A 35 -6.33 12.95 -6.44
CA ASN A 35 -6.12 12.99 -7.89
C ASN A 35 -5.02 13.98 -8.26
N GLU A 36 -5.00 15.17 -7.67
CA GLU A 36 -3.97 16.18 -7.91
C GLU A 36 -2.57 15.65 -7.58
N VAL A 37 -2.39 15.06 -6.40
CA VAL A 37 -1.10 14.47 -6.00
C VAL A 37 -0.73 13.31 -6.92
N HIS A 38 -1.68 12.47 -7.33
CA HIS A 38 -1.44 11.37 -8.25
C HIS A 38 -0.97 11.85 -9.64
N GLU A 39 -1.66 12.82 -10.24
CA GLU A 39 -1.27 13.40 -11.53
C GLU A 39 0.11 14.06 -11.48
N LYS A 40 0.43 14.75 -10.37
CA LYS A 40 1.76 15.30 -10.13
C LYS A 40 2.84 14.22 -10.12
N ILE A 41 2.63 13.14 -9.36
CA ILE A 41 3.56 12.01 -9.31
C ILE A 41 3.79 11.41 -10.70
N LEU A 42 2.73 11.20 -11.49
CA LEU A 42 2.86 10.69 -12.85
C LEU A 42 3.70 11.64 -13.73
N SER A 43 3.42 12.95 -13.67
CA SER A 43 4.20 13.95 -14.43
C SER A 43 5.69 13.92 -14.07
N TYR A 44 6.02 13.74 -12.79
CA TYR A 44 7.40 13.61 -12.36
C TYR A 44 8.04 12.36 -12.99
N LEU A 45 7.38 11.20 -12.92
CA LEU A 45 7.94 9.94 -13.44
C LEU A 45 8.19 9.97 -14.96
N GLU A 46 7.48 10.84 -15.69
CA GLU A 46 7.69 11.07 -17.13
C GLU A 46 8.88 12.01 -17.42
N ASP A 47 9.23 12.89 -16.48
CA ASP A 47 10.35 13.83 -16.61
C ASP A 47 11.70 13.10 -16.75
N ASN A 48 12.49 13.48 -17.76
CA ASN A 48 13.81 12.90 -18.04
C ASN A 48 14.85 13.16 -16.94
N GLU A 49 14.56 14.06 -15.99
CA GLU A 49 15.43 14.40 -14.86
C GLU A 49 15.65 13.20 -13.92
N TYR A 50 14.62 12.36 -13.69
CA TYR A 50 14.77 11.10 -12.93
C TYR A 50 15.71 10.12 -13.63
N LYS A 51 15.68 10.07 -14.97
CA LYS A 51 16.48 9.14 -15.78
C LYS A 51 17.97 9.51 -15.86
N CYS A 52 18.33 10.75 -15.49
CA CYS A 52 19.66 11.30 -15.75
C CYS A 52 20.57 11.48 -14.51
N GLY A 53 20.09 11.30 -13.27
CA GLY A 53 20.86 11.79 -12.12
C GLY A 53 20.77 10.98 -10.83
N LYS A 54 21.83 10.19 -10.56
CA LYS A 54 22.20 9.56 -9.27
C LYS A 54 21.21 8.53 -8.70
N MET A 55 21.74 7.56 -7.97
CA MET A 55 20.99 6.52 -7.24
C MET A 55 20.23 7.16 -6.06
N PHE A 56 19.20 7.95 -6.37
CA PHE A 56 18.29 8.51 -5.39
C PHE A 56 17.18 7.50 -5.12
N ASP A 57 16.90 7.27 -3.84
CA ASP A 57 15.70 6.56 -3.43
C ASP A 57 14.46 7.22 -4.06
N LEU A 58 13.60 6.41 -4.70
CA LEU A 58 12.43 6.90 -5.44
C LEU A 58 11.50 7.72 -4.54
N ASN A 59 11.27 7.27 -3.31
CA ASN A 59 10.40 7.98 -2.38
C ASN A 59 10.98 9.35 -2.02
N LYS A 60 12.30 9.42 -1.76
CA LYS A 60 12.98 10.69 -1.47
C LYS A 60 12.91 11.65 -2.65
N TRP A 61 13.04 11.15 -3.88
CA TRP A 61 12.93 11.97 -5.08
C TRP A 61 11.51 12.53 -5.28
N ILE A 62 10.47 11.69 -5.10
CA ILE A 62 9.08 12.15 -5.16
C ILE A 62 8.79 13.19 -4.08
N ILE A 63 9.27 12.99 -2.85
CA ILE A 63 9.13 13.97 -1.76
C ILE A 63 9.77 15.31 -2.15
N MET A 64 10.95 15.30 -2.77
CA MET A 64 11.61 16.52 -3.23
C MET A 64 10.75 17.27 -4.23
N ARG A 65 10.21 16.57 -5.25
CA ARG A 65 9.37 17.18 -6.29
C ARG A 65 8.06 17.72 -5.73
N LEU A 66 7.39 16.96 -4.88
CA LEU A 66 6.17 17.41 -4.18
C LEU A 66 6.44 18.68 -3.36
N LYS A 67 7.57 18.76 -2.65
CA LYS A 67 7.95 19.97 -1.90
C LYS A 67 8.22 21.17 -2.80
N MET A 68 8.84 20.98 -3.96
CA MET A 68 9.05 22.06 -4.94
C MET A 68 7.73 22.62 -5.47
N ASP A 69 6.70 21.77 -5.56
CA ASP A 69 5.32 22.16 -5.89
C ASP A 69 4.50 22.62 -4.66
N ASN A 70 5.16 22.90 -3.53
CA ASN A 70 4.59 23.40 -2.26
C ASN A 70 3.65 22.42 -1.52
N PHE A 71 3.73 21.12 -1.77
CA PHE A 71 3.09 20.12 -0.93
C PHE A 71 3.92 19.88 0.35
N GLU A 72 3.24 19.74 1.49
CA GLU A 72 3.88 19.23 2.70
C GLU A 72 4.00 17.71 2.59
N ALA A 73 5.16 17.24 2.11
CA ALA A 73 5.46 15.81 1.95
C ALA A 73 6.58 15.36 2.89
N SER A 74 6.48 14.14 3.42
CA SER A 74 7.51 13.54 4.28
C SER A 74 7.60 12.03 4.08
N LEU A 75 8.77 11.45 4.29
CA LEU A 75 8.93 10.00 4.34
C LEU A 75 8.47 9.52 5.70
N CYS A 76 7.52 8.59 5.74
CA CYS A 76 7.17 7.87 6.94
C CYS A 76 7.78 6.47 6.91
N GLU A 77 8.51 6.14 7.97
CA GLU A 77 8.95 4.78 8.25
C GLU A 77 8.11 4.21 9.39
N THR A 78 7.45 3.07 9.17
CA THR A 78 6.80 2.31 10.23
C THR A 78 7.65 1.10 10.59
N SER A 79 7.64 0.77 11.87
CA SER A 79 8.26 -0.45 12.39
C SER A 79 7.30 -1.19 13.31
N TRP A 80 7.24 -2.52 13.18
CA TRP A 80 6.38 -3.35 14.04
C TRP A 80 7.01 -4.69 14.35
N ILE A 81 6.76 -5.18 15.57
CA ILE A 81 7.27 -6.46 16.06
C ILE A 81 6.32 -7.56 15.60
N SER A 82 6.84 -8.51 14.81
CA SER A 82 6.07 -9.71 14.47
C SER A 82 5.87 -10.59 15.72
N THR A 83 4.74 -11.29 15.83
CA THR A 83 4.34 -12.10 17.00
C THR A 83 5.31 -13.21 17.40
N PHE A 84 6.33 -13.47 16.59
CA PHE A 84 7.41 -14.42 16.88
C PHE A 84 8.69 -13.76 17.42
N GLY A 85 8.65 -12.47 17.79
CA GLY A 85 9.68 -11.79 18.57
C GLY A 85 11.03 -11.56 17.89
N GLN A 86 11.22 -12.02 16.65
CA GLN A 86 12.56 -12.15 16.06
C GLN A 86 12.84 -11.29 14.82
N THR A 87 11.81 -10.65 14.24
CA THR A 87 11.98 -9.73 13.11
C THR A 87 11.06 -8.52 13.24
N THR A 88 11.64 -7.33 13.21
CA THR A 88 10.92 -6.07 13.02
C THR A 88 10.63 -5.91 11.53
N GLY A 89 9.35 -5.84 11.15
CA GLY A 89 9.01 -5.37 9.80
C GLY A 89 9.25 -3.87 9.75
N VAL A 90 9.92 -3.40 8.70
CA VAL A 90 10.08 -1.97 8.39
C VAL A 90 9.39 -1.70 7.06
N TYR A 91 8.69 -0.58 6.97
CA TYR A 91 8.05 -0.17 5.72
C TYR A 91 8.10 1.34 5.56
N GLU A 92 8.36 1.79 4.34
CA GLU A 92 8.43 3.19 3.99
C GLU A 92 7.30 3.55 3.04
N TYR A 93 6.69 4.71 3.28
CA TYR A 93 5.71 5.33 2.39
C TYR A 93 5.83 6.84 2.52
N ILE A 94 5.16 7.56 1.63
CA ILE A 94 5.17 9.02 1.62
C ILE A 94 3.87 9.52 2.26
N ASP A 95 4.02 10.45 3.20
CA ASP A 95 2.95 11.14 3.89
C ASP A 95 2.80 12.55 3.31
N VAL A 96 1.61 12.89 2.81
CA VAL A 96 1.32 14.20 2.19
C VAL A 96 0.17 14.88 2.92
N MET A 97 0.39 16.11 3.39
CA MET A 97 -0.65 16.97 3.95
C MET A 97 -1.08 17.99 2.89
N THR A 98 -2.38 18.01 2.55
CA THR A 98 -2.92 18.97 1.60
C THR A 98 -3.46 20.20 2.31
N THR A 99 -3.01 21.39 1.89
CA THR A 99 -3.30 22.68 2.53
C THR A 99 -4.77 23.11 2.45
N GLY A 100 -5.51 22.64 1.45
CA GLY A 100 -6.92 23.02 1.23
C GLY A 100 -7.95 22.21 2.04
N GLU A 101 -7.70 20.93 2.31
CA GLU A 101 -8.66 20.04 3.00
C GLU A 101 -8.20 19.55 4.39
N VAL A 102 -6.97 19.87 4.83
CA VAL A 102 -6.34 19.32 6.05
C VAL A 102 -6.53 17.79 6.15
N LYS A 103 -6.44 17.10 5.01
CA LYS A 103 -6.49 15.65 4.96
C LYS A 103 -5.11 15.10 4.69
N ARG A 104 -4.80 14.06 5.46
CA ARG A 104 -3.61 13.24 5.30
C ARG A 104 -3.83 12.28 4.12
N LEU A 105 -2.90 12.29 3.17
CA LEU A 105 -2.83 11.33 2.08
C LEU A 105 -1.61 10.44 2.27
N ILE A 106 -1.82 9.14 2.06
CA ILE A 106 -0.77 8.14 1.99
C ILE A 106 -0.46 7.91 0.52
N VAL A 107 0.83 7.97 0.19
CA VAL A 107 1.37 7.66 -1.11
C VAL A 107 2.31 6.46 -1.00
N ASP A 108 2.03 5.41 -1.76
CA ASP A 108 2.85 4.21 -1.84
C ASP A 108 3.18 3.92 -3.30
N MET A 109 4.47 3.99 -3.64
CA MET A 109 4.96 3.88 -5.01
C MET A 109 4.98 2.43 -5.54
N ASP A 110 4.77 1.43 -4.68
CA ASP A 110 4.78 0.00 -5.03
C ASP A 110 3.69 -0.78 -4.28
N PHE A 111 2.48 -0.21 -4.24
CA PHE A 111 1.38 -0.70 -3.44
C PHE A 111 0.90 -2.09 -3.88
N LYS A 112 0.74 -2.31 -5.18
CA LYS A 112 0.25 -3.57 -5.76
C LYS A 112 1.13 -4.77 -5.38
N SER A 113 2.45 -4.60 -5.36
CA SER A 113 3.40 -5.71 -5.09
C SER A 113 3.21 -6.30 -3.70
N GLN A 114 2.72 -5.49 -2.76
CA GLN A 114 2.47 -5.88 -1.37
C GLN A 114 1.44 -7.01 -1.25
N PHE A 115 0.62 -7.25 -2.26
CA PHE A 115 -0.49 -8.21 -2.24
C PHE A 115 -0.30 -9.43 -3.17
N VAL A 116 0.78 -9.49 -3.96
CA VAL A 116 1.01 -10.58 -4.92
C VAL A 116 1.23 -11.92 -4.21
N LEU A 117 0.60 -12.99 -4.70
CA LEU A 117 0.79 -14.37 -4.22
C LEU A 117 1.34 -15.25 -5.35
N ALA A 118 2.41 -16.01 -5.07
CA ALA A 118 3.09 -16.85 -6.07
C ALA A 118 2.18 -17.93 -6.70
N ARG A 119 1.19 -18.44 -5.95
CA ARG A 119 0.21 -19.41 -6.44
C ARG A 119 -1.19 -18.87 -6.17
N GLN A 120 -1.63 -17.85 -6.89
CA GLN A 120 -3.00 -17.30 -6.77
C GLN A 120 -4.05 -18.05 -7.60
N THR A 121 -5.32 -17.92 -7.24
CA THR A 121 -6.46 -18.29 -8.10
C THR A 121 -6.65 -17.20 -9.17
N GLN A 122 -7.36 -17.52 -10.25
CA GLN A 122 -7.68 -16.54 -11.30
C GLN A 122 -8.43 -15.33 -10.72
N VAL A 123 -9.42 -15.61 -9.87
CA VAL A 123 -10.18 -14.62 -9.09
C VAL A 123 -9.28 -13.64 -8.35
N TYR A 124 -8.32 -14.15 -7.57
CA TYR A 124 -7.43 -13.29 -6.81
C TYR A 124 -6.48 -12.52 -7.73
N SER A 125 -6.04 -13.13 -8.84
CA SER A 125 -5.21 -12.46 -9.84
C SER A 125 -5.89 -11.24 -10.45
N GLU A 126 -7.19 -11.33 -10.75
CA GLU A 126 -7.96 -10.22 -11.30
C GLU A 126 -8.09 -9.07 -10.30
N LEU A 127 -8.30 -9.37 -9.02
CA LEU A 127 -8.31 -8.35 -7.95
C LEU A 127 -6.96 -7.64 -7.84
N ILE A 128 -5.85 -8.38 -7.83
CA ILE A 128 -4.51 -7.78 -7.76
C ILE A 128 -4.20 -6.96 -9.02
N ASN A 129 -4.67 -7.40 -10.18
CA ASN A 129 -4.47 -6.67 -11.43
C ASN A 129 -5.23 -5.35 -11.49
N ALA A 130 -6.36 -5.24 -10.79
CA ALA A 130 -7.11 -4.00 -10.65
C ALA A 130 -6.50 -3.01 -9.64
N LEU A 131 -5.59 -3.44 -8.75
CA LEU A 131 -4.95 -2.53 -7.80
C LEU A 131 -4.00 -1.56 -8.51
N PRO A 132 -3.95 -0.29 -8.08
CA PRO A 132 -2.99 0.67 -8.60
C PRO A 132 -1.57 0.29 -8.15
N CYS A 133 -0.59 0.47 -9.04
CA CYS A 133 0.83 0.34 -8.68
C CYS A 133 1.23 1.46 -7.72
N ILE A 134 0.82 2.69 -8.01
CA ILE A 134 1.01 3.86 -7.15
C ILE A 134 -0.31 4.14 -6.44
N PHE A 135 -0.36 3.92 -5.14
CA PHE A 135 -1.52 4.28 -4.35
C PHE A 135 -1.40 5.74 -3.89
N VAL A 136 -2.46 6.52 -4.07
CA VAL A 136 -2.65 7.83 -3.44
C VAL A 136 -4.05 7.87 -2.85
N GLY A 137 -4.17 8.04 -1.54
CA GLY A 137 -5.48 8.08 -0.90
C GLY A 137 -5.43 8.27 0.60
N THR A 138 -6.61 8.39 1.21
CA THR A 138 -6.73 8.54 2.66
C THR A 138 -6.50 7.22 3.40
N GLU A 139 -6.31 7.31 4.71
CA GLU A 139 -6.23 6.13 5.58
C GLU A 139 -7.47 5.24 5.48
N GLU A 140 -8.66 5.82 5.37
CA GLU A 140 -9.92 5.08 5.28
C GLU A 140 -10.02 4.27 3.97
N LYS A 141 -9.61 4.88 2.85
CA LYS A 141 -9.57 4.21 1.54
C LYS A 141 -8.55 3.07 1.59
N LEU A 142 -7.36 3.34 2.08
CA LEU A 142 -6.31 2.34 2.23
C LEU A 142 -6.77 1.16 3.10
N ASN A 143 -7.36 1.45 4.25
CA ASN A 143 -7.86 0.45 5.18
C ASN A 143 -8.94 -0.44 4.53
N SER A 144 -9.85 0.17 3.78
CA SER A 144 -10.90 -0.53 3.04
C SER A 144 -10.32 -1.51 2.01
N ILE A 145 -9.35 -1.06 1.22
CA ILE A 145 -8.66 -1.90 0.23
C ILE A 145 -7.91 -3.05 0.92
N VAL A 146 -7.08 -2.73 1.94
CA VAL A 146 -6.30 -3.74 2.67
C VAL A 146 -7.20 -4.82 3.27
N CYS A 147 -8.31 -4.44 3.91
CA CYS A 147 -9.25 -5.40 4.48
C CYS A 147 -9.86 -6.31 3.40
N LEU A 148 -10.31 -5.73 2.29
CA LEU A 148 -10.94 -6.48 1.20
C LEU A 148 -9.95 -7.46 0.55
N ILE A 149 -8.75 -7.00 0.22
CA ILE A 149 -7.74 -7.83 -0.43
C ILE A 149 -7.20 -8.91 0.53
N CYS A 150 -6.98 -8.61 1.81
CA CYS A 150 -6.59 -9.63 2.79
C CYS A 150 -7.66 -10.72 2.99
N LYS A 151 -8.95 -10.35 2.92
CA LYS A 151 -10.05 -11.32 2.94
C LYS A 151 -10.01 -12.23 1.71
N ALA A 152 -9.83 -11.64 0.52
CA ALA A 152 -9.69 -12.40 -0.73
C ALA A 152 -8.43 -13.30 -0.74
N ALA A 153 -7.30 -12.81 -0.20
CA ALA A 153 -6.06 -13.56 -0.06
C ALA A 153 -6.25 -14.77 0.86
N SER A 154 -6.92 -14.54 2.00
CA SER A 154 -7.25 -15.61 2.96
C SER A 154 -8.11 -16.68 2.32
N GLN A 155 -9.08 -16.31 1.49
CA GLN A 155 -9.90 -17.25 0.75
C GLN A 155 -9.07 -18.01 -0.30
N CYS A 156 -8.27 -17.30 -1.10
CA CYS A 156 -7.38 -17.90 -2.09
C CYS A 156 -6.44 -18.95 -1.48
N LEU A 157 -5.84 -18.67 -0.32
CA LEU A 157 -4.93 -19.60 0.37
C LEU A 157 -5.69 -20.83 0.90
N LYS A 158 -6.85 -20.62 1.54
CA LYS A 158 -7.71 -21.73 2.02
C LYS A 158 -8.16 -22.65 0.89
N GLU A 159 -8.52 -22.09 -0.26
CA GLU A 159 -8.90 -22.87 -1.45
C GLU A 159 -7.77 -23.76 -1.97
N LYS A 160 -6.52 -23.35 -1.75
CA LYS A 160 -5.33 -24.12 -2.12
C LYS A 160 -4.80 -25.01 -0.99
N GLY A 161 -5.52 -25.10 0.13
CA GLY A 161 -5.09 -25.87 1.30
C GLY A 161 -3.83 -25.31 1.97
N LEU A 162 -3.58 -24.00 1.84
CA LEU A 162 -2.42 -23.32 2.41
C LEU A 162 -2.81 -22.53 3.67
N ASP A 163 -1.93 -22.55 4.66
CA ASP A 163 -2.05 -21.70 5.83
C ASP A 163 -1.88 -20.22 5.47
N ILE A 164 -2.57 -19.36 6.22
CA ILE A 164 -2.48 -17.91 6.04
C ILE A 164 -1.33 -17.40 6.89
N PRO A 165 -0.20 -17.01 6.28
CA PRO A 165 0.93 -16.51 7.04
C PRO A 165 0.57 -15.18 7.74
N PRO A 166 1.21 -14.85 8.88
CA PRO A 166 0.91 -13.64 9.64
C PRO A 166 0.95 -12.37 8.80
N TRP A 167 1.91 -12.26 7.87
CA TRP A 167 2.09 -11.10 7.00
C TRP A 167 1.01 -10.91 5.93
N ARG A 168 0.09 -11.86 5.79
CA ARG A 168 -1.09 -11.76 4.91
C ARG A 168 -2.38 -11.48 5.66
N LYS A 169 -2.34 -11.37 6.98
CA LYS A 169 -3.49 -10.96 7.80
C LYS A 169 -3.64 -9.44 7.75
N ALA A 170 -4.89 -8.97 7.71
CA ALA A 170 -5.22 -7.53 7.61
C ALA A 170 -4.48 -6.69 8.65
N ARG A 171 -4.46 -7.13 9.93
CA ARG A 171 -3.77 -6.42 11.02
C ARG A 171 -2.28 -6.16 10.75
N TYR A 172 -1.58 -7.11 10.13
CA TYR A 172 -0.16 -6.98 9.81
C TYR A 172 0.03 -6.07 8.59
N MET A 173 -0.83 -6.21 7.59
CA MET A 173 -0.75 -5.35 6.41
C MET A 173 -1.05 -3.90 6.77
N GLN A 174 -2.09 -3.65 7.57
CA GLN A 174 -2.43 -2.32 8.07
C GLN A 174 -1.26 -1.68 8.83
N SER A 175 -0.49 -2.43 9.61
CA SER A 175 0.62 -1.85 10.40
C SER A 175 1.76 -1.27 9.55
N LYS A 176 1.84 -1.61 8.26
CA LYS A 176 2.77 -0.97 7.31
C LYS A 176 2.50 0.52 7.13
N TRP A 177 1.23 0.93 7.18
CA TRP A 177 0.83 2.29 6.87
C TRP A 177 0.15 3.00 8.05
N LEU A 178 -0.64 2.28 8.84
CA LEU A 178 -1.55 2.84 9.85
C LEU A 178 -1.03 2.66 11.30
N SER A 179 0.24 2.27 11.45
CA SER A 179 0.84 2.15 12.79
C SER A 179 1.10 3.53 13.40
N GLN A 180 0.79 3.67 14.69
CA GLN A 180 1.11 4.88 15.48
C GLN A 180 2.62 5.10 15.63
N ASN A 181 3.43 4.09 15.30
CA ASN A 181 4.89 4.09 15.44
C ASN A 181 5.59 4.77 14.26
N CYS A 182 4.86 5.46 13.38
CA CYS A 182 5.41 6.15 12.21
C CYS A 182 6.44 7.19 12.66
N LYS A 183 7.66 7.08 12.12
CA LYS A 183 8.71 8.09 12.26
C LYS A 183 8.79 8.88 10.96
N LYS A 184 8.55 10.19 11.03
CA LYS A 184 8.85 11.09 9.91
C LYS A 184 10.36 11.23 9.80
N VAL A 185 10.93 10.79 8.68
CA VAL A 185 12.37 10.93 8.44
C VAL A 185 12.65 12.37 8.01
N PRO A 186 13.55 13.11 8.69
CA PRO A 186 13.95 14.43 8.26
C PRO A 186 14.49 14.39 6.83
N PHE A 187 13.89 15.17 5.95
CA PHE A 187 14.38 15.33 4.59
C PHE A 187 15.50 16.36 4.59
N SER A 188 16.75 15.91 4.49
CA SER A 188 17.92 16.78 4.26
C SER A 188 18.26 16.76 2.77
N PRO A 189 17.92 17.80 2.00
CA PRO A 189 18.44 17.92 0.65
C PRO A 189 19.95 18.20 0.75
N LEU A 190 20.76 17.17 0.47
CA LEU A 190 22.24 17.16 0.39
C LEU A 190 22.99 17.03 1.73
N GLU A 191 23.41 15.82 2.09
CA GLU A 191 24.75 15.66 2.68
C GLU A 191 25.76 15.61 1.52
N ASN A 192 26.24 16.78 1.11
CA ASN A 192 27.48 16.86 0.36
C ASN A 192 28.58 16.32 1.27
N HIS A 193 29.24 15.23 0.86
CA HIS A 193 30.52 14.83 1.45
C HIS A 193 31.49 15.99 1.25
N VAL A 194 31.65 16.80 2.29
CA VAL A 194 32.75 17.75 2.39
C VAL A 194 34.01 16.91 2.53
N HIS A 195 34.70 16.70 1.42
CA HIS A 195 36.13 16.48 1.48
C HIS A 195 36.72 17.73 2.13
N GLY A 196 37.15 17.59 3.40
CA GLY A 196 37.89 18.63 4.09
C GLY A 196 39.18 18.97 3.34
N PRO A 197 39.67 20.21 3.42
CA PRO A 197 40.88 20.61 2.73
C PRO A 197 42.13 19.99 3.39
N VAL A 198 42.95 19.41 2.51
CA VAL A 198 44.40 19.06 2.56
C VAL A 198 45.04 18.85 3.93
#